data_AF-A0A916DQZ4-F1
#
_entry.id   AF-A0A916DQZ4-F1
#
_cell.length_a   1.000
_cell.length_b   1.000
_cell.length_c   1.000
_cell.angle_alpha   90.00
_cell.angle_beta   90.00
_cell.angle_gamma   90.00
#
_symmetry.space_group_name_H-M   'P 1'
#
loop_
_entity.id
_entity.type
_entity.pdbx_description
1 polymer ?
#
loop_
_entity_poly.entity_id
_entity_poly.type
_entity_poly.pdbx_seq_one_letter_code
_entity_poly.pdbx_strand_id
1 'polypeptide(L)'
;KQFMKGMEINNETLALDLIHETGPDGNYLSSEHTLKYYKEDWYPKLFERRNYDDWKARGAKTLRQRAQEKALKILATHKPEPLPADVQKQLDEIAGVV
;
A
#
# COMPACT_ATOMS: atom_id res chain seq x y z
N LYS A 1 6.13 6.85 -3.81
CA LYS A 1 7.27 7.09 -2.90
C LYS A 1 8.23 5.91 -2.85
N GLN A 2 7.78 4.65 -2.87
CA GLN A 2 8.70 3.50 -2.90
C GLN A 2 9.74 3.58 -4.02
N PHE A 3 9.35 3.96 -5.23
CA PHE A 3 10.29 4.16 -6.35
C PHE A 3 11.38 5.22 -6.12
N MET A 4 11.20 6.09 -5.12
CA MET A 4 12.20 7.10 -4.73
C MET A 4 13.09 6.62 -3.57
N LYS A 5 12.79 5.49 -2.93
CA LYS A 5 13.74 4.88 -1.99
C LYS A 5 14.92 4.37 -2.81
N GLY A 6 16.14 4.70 -2.35
CA GLY A 6 17.35 4.07 -2.87
C GLY A 6 17.37 2.57 -2.57
N MET A 7 18.27 1.85 -3.20
CA MET A 7 18.52 0.43 -2.91
C MET A 7 19.62 0.32 -1.87
N GLU A 8 19.38 -0.44 -0.81
CA GLU A 8 20.43 -0.82 0.12
C GLU A 8 21.28 -1.93 -0.50
N ILE A 9 22.60 -1.73 -0.54
CA ILE A 9 23.54 -2.68 -1.14
C ILE A 9 24.49 -3.16 -0.04
N ASN A 10 24.29 -4.40 0.40
CA ASN A 10 25.15 -5.09 1.36
C ASN A 10 25.08 -6.62 1.11
N ASN A 11 25.85 -7.42 1.84
CA ASN A 11 25.89 -8.87 1.64
C ASN A 11 24.52 -9.55 1.76
N GLU A 12 23.68 -9.08 2.68
CA GLU A 12 22.34 -9.61 2.91
C GLU A 12 21.37 -9.25 1.78
N THR A 13 21.37 -8.00 1.32
CA THR A 13 20.46 -7.54 0.25
C THR A 13 20.88 -8.01 -1.15
N LEU A 14 22.15 -8.39 -1.32
CA LEU A 14 22.64 -9.05 -2.53
C LEU A 14 22.22 -10.52 -2.62
N ALA A 15 21.95 -11.18 -1.48
CA ALA A 15 21.45 -12.55 -1.39
C ALA A 15 22.27 -13.60 -2.18
N LEU A 16 23.58 -13.41 -2.31
CA LEU A 16 24.43 -14.25 -3.17
C LEU A 16 24.51 -15.71 -2.68
N ASP A 17 24.55 -15.91 -1.37
CA ASP A 17 24.60 -17.25 -0.77
C ASP A 17 23.31 -18.02 -1.07
N LEU A 18 22.15 -17.36 -0.93
CA LEU A 18 20.85 -17.94 -1.25
C LEU A 18 20.73 -18.29 -2.74
N ILE A 19 21.23 -17.43 -3.62
CA ILE A 19 21.25 -17.68 -5.07
C ILE A 19 22.10 -18.92 -5.39
N HIS A 20 23.27 -19.03 -4.76
CA HIS A 20 24.15 -20.18 -4.92
C HIS A 20 23.50 -21.48 -4.40
N GLU A 21 22.88 -21.44 -3.21
CA GLU A 21 22.20 -22.57 -2.60
C GLU A 21 20.99 -23.05 -3.42
N THR A 22 20.18 -22.11 -3.91
CA THR A 22 18.96 -22.41 -4.67
C THR A 22 19.26 -23.05 -6.02
N GLY A 23 20.33 -22.61 -6.68
CA GLY A 23 20.80 -23.17 -7.95
C GLY A 23 19.83 -22.98 -9.13
N PRO A 24 20.17 -23.55 -10.29
CA PRO A 24 19.30 -23.54 -11.47
C PRO A 24 17.97 -24.25 -11.22
N ASP A 25 16.89 -23.76 -11.83
CA ASP A 25 15.52 -24.28 -11.71
C ASP A 25 14.92 -24.28 -10.28
N GLY A 26 15.64 -23.77 -9.28
CA GLY A 26 15.14 -23.58 -7.93
C GLY A 26 14.17 -22.41 -7.80
N ASN A 27 13.49 -22.32 -6.65
CA ASN A 27 12.58 -21.22 -6.33
C ASN A 27 12.83 -20.68 -4.92
N TYR A 28 12.51 -19.41 -4.71
CA TYR A 28 12.80 -18.69 -3.47
C TYR A 28 11.60 -18.56 -2.53
N LEU A 29 10.41 -19.03 -2.95
CA LEU A 29 9.13 -18.73 -2.26
C LEU A 29 9.10 -19.19 -0.81
N SER A 30 9.79 -20.28 -0.48
CA SER A 30 9.86 -20.84 0.87
C SER A 30 11.14 -20.48 1.64
N SER A 31 12.01 -19.63 1.08
CA SER A 31 13.26 -19.24 1.75
C SER A 31 13.02 -18.31 2.94
N GLU A 32 13.84 -18.44 3.98
CA GLU A 32 13.81 -17.52 5.14
C GLU A 32 14.06 -16.08 4.73
N HIS A 33 14.97 -15.86 3.77
CA HIS A 33 15.26 -14.55 3.20
C HIS A 33 14.01 -13.92 2.56
N THR A 34 13.28 -14.67 1.74
CA THR A 34 12.01 -14.17 1.17
C THR A 34 10.99 -13.86 2.26
N LEU A 35 10.85 -14.73 3.27
CA LEU A 35 9.93 -14.48 4.39
C LEU A 35 10.29 -13.21 5.20
N LYS A 36 11.59 -12.92 5.32
CA LYS A 36 12.09 -11.71 6.00
C LYS A 36 11.77 -10.44 5.22
N TYR A 37 11.99 -10.43 3.89
CA TYR A 37 11.95 -9.21 3.09
C TYR A 37 10.65 -8.96 2.31
N TYR A 38 9.81 -9.97 2.05
CA TYR A 38 8.69 -9.83 1.10
C TYR A 38 7.68 -8.73 1.43
N LYS A 39 7.58 -8.30 2.71
CA LYS A 39 6.64 -7.25 3.15
C LYS A 39 7.20 -5.83 3.03
N GLU A 40 8.50 -5.67 2.78
CA GLU A 40 9.14 -4.36 2.66
C GLU A 40 8.77 -3.65 1.36
N ASP A 41 8.37 -4.43 0.36
CA ASP A 41 7.92 -3.94 -0.92
C ASP A 41 6.57 -3.23 -0.85
N TRP A 42 6.38 -2.31 -1.78
CA TRP A 42 5.12 -1.59 -1.89
C TRP A 42 4.03 -2.46 -2.52
N TYR A 43 2.98 -2.73 -1.74
CA TYR A 43 1.79 -3.41 -2.21
C TYR A 43 0.69 -2.41 -2.62
N PRO A 44 0.28 -2.39 -3.90
CA PRO A 44 -0.79 -1.51 -4.34
C PRO A 44 -2.11 -1.87 -3.67
N LYS A 45 -2.80 -0.87 -3.10
CA LYS A 45 -4.11 -1.05 -2.47
C LYS A 45 -5.31 -0.99 -3.44
N LEU A 46 -5.12 -0.51 -4.67
CA LEU A 46 -6.20 -0.29 -5.65
C LEU A 46 -6.07 -1.12 -6.92
N PHE A 47 -4.85 -1.52 -7.27
CA PHE A 47 -4.61 -2.33 -8.46
C PHE A 47 -5.05 -3.77 -8.21
N GLU A 48 -5.66 -4.38 -9.22
CA GLU A 48 -6.02 -5.79 -9.20
C GLU A 48 -4.85 -6.60 -9.77
N ARG A 49 -4.47 -7.68 -9.07
CA ARG A 49 -3.35 -8.56 -9.45
C ARG A 49 -3.75 -10.03 -9.49
N ARG A 50 -5.03 -10.34 -9.26
CA ARG A 50 -5.57 -11.69 -9.46
C ARG A 50 -5.57 -12.05 -10.94
N ASN A 51 -5.65 -13.35 -11.21
CA ASN A 51 -5.91 -13.84 -12.56
C ASN A 51 -7.27 -13.33 -13.09
N TYR A 52 -7.48 -13.48 -14.39
CA TYR A 52 -8.66 -12.97 -15.07
C TYR A 52 -9.96 -13.59 -14.56
N ASP A 53 -10.00 -14.91 -14.34
CA ASP A 53 -11.21 -15.62 -13.94
C ASP A 53 -11.67 -15.19 -12.54
N ASP A 54 -10.74 -15.06 -11.59
CA ASP A 54 -11.00 -14.56 -10.25
C ASP A 54 -11.49 -13.11 -10.25
N TRP A 55 -10.88 -12.25 -11.07
CA TRP A 55 -11.31 -10.86 -11.22
C TRP A 55 -12.74 -10.79 -11.80
N LYS A 56 -13.02 -11.62 -12.82
CA LYS A 56 -14.32 -11.68 -13.48
C LYS A 56 -15.40 -12.18 -12.52
N ALA A 57 -15.13 -13.26 -11.78
CA ALA A 57 -16.04 -13.81 -10.77
C ALA A 57 -16.35 -12.83 -9.64
N ARG A 58 -15.44 -11.89 -9.33
CA ARG A 58 -15.60 -10.83 -8.33
C ARG A 58 -16.29 -9.56 -8.86
N GLY A 59 -16.92 -9.64 -10.03
CA GLY A 59 -17.71 -8.55 -10.61
C GLY A 59 -16.93 -7.63 -11.55
N ALA A 60 -15.72 -8.03 -12.00
CA ALA A 60 -15.00 -7.39 -13.09
C ALA A 60 -14.82 -5.87 -12.96
N LYS A 61 -14.65 -5.36 -11.73
CA LYS A 61 -14.57 -3.92 -11.50
C LYS A 61 -13.36 -3.32 -12.21
N THR A 62 -13.56 -2.18 -12.85
CA THR A 62 -12.50 -1.33 -13.37
C THR A 62 -11.74 -0.65 -12.24
N LEU A 63 -10.54 -0.14 -12.53
CA LEU A 63 -9.78 0.67 -11.57
C LEU A 63 -10.56 1.91 -11.12
N ARG A 64 -11.30 2.56 -12.04
CA ARG A 64 -12.12 3.74 -11.75
C ARG A 64 -13.21 3.43 -10.73
N GLN A 65 -13.93 2.33 -10.90
CA GLN A 65 -14.97 1.90 -9.95
C GLN A 65 -14.38 1.62 -8.56
N ARG A 66 -13.26 0.89 -8.48
CA ARG A 66 -12.57 0.63 -7.21
C ARG A 66 -12.09 1.93 -6.53
N ALA A 67 -11.58 2.88 -7.31
CA ALA A 67 -11.15 4.17 -6.79
C ALA A 67 -12.33 4.99 -6.24
N GLN A 68 -13.45 5.03 -6.96
CA GLN A 68 -14.68 5.71 -6.52
C GLN A 68 -15.22 5.10 -5.22
N GLU A 69 -15.31 3.77 -5.14
CA GLU A 69 -15.76 3.07 -3.93
C GLU A 69 -14.87 3.39 -2.72
N LYS A 70 -13.55 3.40 -2.92
CA LYS A 70 -12.60 3.77 -1.87
C LYS A 70 -12.78 5.22 -1.43
N ALA A 71 -12.98 6.15 -2.37
CA ALA A 71 -13.20 7.56 -2.05
C ALA A 71 -14.47 7.75 -1.22
N LEU A 72 -15.59 7.17 -1.65
CA LEU A 72 -16.86 7.22 -0.90
C LEU A 72 -16.72 6.61 0.50
N LYS A 73 -16.00 5.49 0.63
CA LYS A 73 -15.73 4.87 1.94
C LYS A 73 -14.94 5.80 2.86
N ILE A 74 -13.93 6.50 2.34
CA ILE A 74 -13.13 7.45 3.12
C ILE A 74 -14.00 8.61 3.57
N LEU A 75 -14.79 9.20 2.67
CA LEU A 75 -15.70 10.31 3.00
C LEU A 75 -16.72 9.92 4.07
N ALA A 76 -17.20 8.68 4.05
CA ALA A 76 -18.20 8.21 5.03
C ALA A 76 -17.61 7.84 6.40
N THR A 77 -16.34 7.44 6.48
CA THR A 77 -15.78 6.82 7.70
C THR A 77 -14.61 7.59 8.32
N HIS A 78 -13.96 8.47 7.57
CA HIS A 78 -12.82 9.23 8.08
C HIS A 78 -13.29 10.31 9.06
N LYS A 79 -12.79 10.24 10.29
CA LYS A 79 -12.92 11.29 11.29
C LYS A 79 -11.56 12.00 11.39
N PRO A 80 -11.41 13.24 10.91
CA PRO A 80 -10.18 13.98 11.07
C PRO A 80 -9.95 14.27 12.56
N GLU A 81 -8.70 14.48 12.94
CA GLU A 81 -8.39 15.01 14.26
C GLU A 81 -9.01 16.41 14.38
N PRO A 82 -9.78 16.68 15.44
CA PRO A 82 -10.42 17.98 15.61
C PRO A 82 -9.38 19.06 15.83
N LEU A 83 -9.69 20.28 15.38
CA LEU A 83 -8.85 21.44 15.66
C LEU A 83 -8.80 21.71 17.18
N PRO A 84 -7.69 22.27 17.69
CA PRO A 84 -7.66 22.86 19.02
C PRO A 84 -8.82 23.85 19.20
N ALA A 85 -9.43 23.85 20.39
CA ALA A 85 -10.67 24.58 20.63
C ALA A 85 -10.52 26.11 20.45
N ASP A 86 -9.35 26.65 20.79
CA ASP A 86 -8.99 28.06 20.58
C ASP A 86 -8.92 28.43 19.10
N VAL A 87 -8.33 27.56 18.27
CA VAL A 87 -8.27 27.74 16.82
C VAL A 87 -9.66 27.62 16.18
N GLN A 88 -10.46 26.63 16.60
CA GLN A 88 -11.83 26.48 16.11
C GLN A 88 -12.67 27.72 16.41
N LYS A 89 -12.58 28.24 17.63
CA LYS A 89 -13.31 29.44 18.05
C LYS A 89 -12.94 30.67 17.21
N GLN A 90 -11.64 30.89 16.95
CA GLN A 90 -11.20 32.00 16.10
C GLN A 90 -11.73 31.87 14.67
N LEU A 91 -11.78 30.66 14.12
CA LEU A 91 -12.33 30.41 12.79
C LEU A 91 -13.83 30.70 12.74
N ASP A 92 -14.60 30.30 13.76
CA ASP A 92 -16.04 30.55 13.85
C ASP A 92 -16.33 32.07 13.92
N GLU A 93 -15.54 32.81 14.70
CA GLU A 93 -15.58 34.29 14.79
C GLU A 93 -15.31 34.97 13.44
N ILE A 94 -14.30 34.50 12.69
CA ILE A 94 -13.96 35.04 11.35
C ILE A 94 -15.03 34.69 10.32
N ALA A 95 -15.57 33.48 10.37
CA ALA A 95 -16.57 32.99 9.42
C ALA A 95 -17.96 33.61 9.61
N GLY A 96 -18.16 34.40 10.67
CA GLY A 96 -19.46 35.00 11.01
C GLY A 96 -20.51 33.95 11.42
N VAL A 97 -20.06 32.75 11.77
CA VAL A 97 -20.90 31.68 12.31
C VAL A 97 -20.93 31.90 13.83
N VAL A 98 -21.77 32.84 14.26
CA VAL A 98 -22.11 33.04 15.67
C VAL A 98 -23.36 32.22 16.00
#